data_AF-A0A261SE20-F1
#
_entry.id   AF-A0A261SE20-F1
#
_cell.length_a   1.000
_cell.length_b   1.000
_cell.length_c   1.000
_cell.angle_alpha   90.00
_cell.angle_beta   90.00
_cell.angle_gamma   90.00
#
_symmetry.space_group_name_H-M   'P 1'
#
loop_
_entity.id
_entity.type
_entity.pdbx_description
1 polymer ?
#
loop_
_entity_poly.entity_id
_entity_poly.type
_entity_poly.pdbx_seq_one_letter_code
_entity_poly.pdbx_strand_id
1 'polypeptide(L)'
;MPQDDRTPRSDALDDMLQAVVRRYRIPADPSASPASTTLATPKLPTTPAATTAPVIAAAPREDNPADVLARVIEQARVATAREREPYTSVKDAFIDALARLVQDAMRPAGGDFAFQAMVLRHRAPRVREYASLSAHAERDRRQVRSAVNAVAHPGKQRGLPPGVLRETLAQLQAHAAAAAWPALADAARRALLIPEIAADPPLASGLLKLSDDAALERLQRLAGLAEDAGVRQYEALWDRRGPRSGSAQAAALGRTTQQRGAAVEALAAEALQAWARRLGEAAGDPAAYRVVTSMRVPAAIAGKAERAKTEWDVVLLRRAAIPREAHDAKETWDVCLVAEVKSSVDAATTDYPRLSRGLRLLKEADAGACYAFACNQGTVALRGASLQALPAEGDGLAGAVLYCCDAPADEAPRLLNAASRMQLLSAPESLAYAARLAENAPADRSTLEPVWRKLLSSPQWRPVLQQYATLHQVRELMVHVADLASCAGTGH
;
A
#
# COMPACT_ATOMS: atom_id res chain seq x y z
N MET A 1 24.57 -43.60 -8.21
CA MET A 1 24.15 -42.72 -7.11
C MET A 1 22.94 -41.94 -7.60
N PRO A 2 21.81 -41.93 -6.87
CA PRO A 2 20.64 -41.18 -7.33
C PRO A 2 20.95 -39.69 -7.30
N GLN A 3 20.69 -39.00 -8.40
CA GLN A 3 20.71 -37.54 -8.47
C GLN A 3 19.78 -36.99 -7.39
N ASP A 4 20.27 -35.97 -6.69
CA ASP A 4 19.58 -35.34 -5.58
C ASP A 4 18.30 -34.66 -6.11
N ASP A 5 17.15 -35.32 -5.93
CA ASP A 5 15.80 -34.89 -6.34
C ASP A 5 15.29 -33.67 -5.50
N ARG A 6 16.21 -32.88 -4.96
CA ARG A 6 15.94 -31.81 -3.99
C ARG A 6 15.74 -30.44 -4.64
N THR A 7 16.09 -30.25 -5.90
CA THR A 7 15.92 -28.97 -6.60
C THR A 7 14.91 -29.10 -7.73
N PRO A 8 13.71 -28.51 -7.60
CA PRO A 8 12.71 -28.52 -8.68
C PRO A 8 13.14 -27.67 -9.90
N ARG A 9 14.27 -26.96 -9.82
CA ARG A 9 14.79 -26.07 -10.87
C ARG A 9 15.74 -26.80 -11.79
N SER A 10 15.67 -26.46 -13.07
CA SER A 10 16.64 -26.89 -14.09
C SER A 10 17.69 -25.80 -14.30
N ASP A 11 18.90 -26.20 -14.69
CA ASP A 11 19.97 -25.26 -15.05
C ASP A 11 19.50 -24.25 -16.12
N ALA A 12 18.67 -24.71 -17.07
CA ALA A 12 18.07 -23.85 -18.09
C ALA A 12 17.18 -22.73 -17.51
N LEU A 13 16.46 -22.98 -16.41
CA LEU A 13 15.67 -21.94 -15.74
C LEU A 13 16.58 -20.93 -15.04
N ASP A 14 17.66 -21.39 -14.41
CA ASP A 14 18.61 -20.51 -13.74
C ASP A 14 19.34 -19.62 -14.78
N ASP A 15 19.74 -20.16 -15.93
CA ASP A 15 20.31 -19.39 -17.04
C ASP A 15 19.35 -18.31 -17.54
N MET A 16 18.07 -18.64 -17.70
CA MET A 16 17.05 -17.66 -18.10
C MET A 16 16.89 -16.55 -17.05
N LEU A 17 16.89 -16.88 -15.76
CA LEU A 17 16.79 -15.91 -14.67
C LEU A 17 18.02 -14.99 -14.58
N GLN A 18 19.21 -15.50 -14.86
CA GLN A 18 20.45 -14.70 -14.92
C GLN A 18 20.47 -13.76 -16.13
N ALA A 19 19.86 -14.17 -17.25
CA ALA A 19 19.77 -13.34 -18.45
C ALA A 19 18.76 -12.17 -18.33
N VAL A 20 17.83 -12.21 -17.36
CA VAL A 20 16.84 -11.14 -17.18
C VAL A 20 17.51 -9.85 -16.72
N VAL A 21 17.31 -8.78 -17.48
CA VAL A 21 17.82 -7.45 -17.12
C VAL A 21 17.14 -6.92 -15.86
N ARG A 22 17.94 -6.58 -14.84
CA ARG A 22 17.47 -6.08 -13.54
C ARG A 22 17.55 -4.56 -13.45
N ARG A 23 16.69 -3.87 -14.21
CA ARG A 23 16.72 -2.40 -14.39
C ARG A 23 16.35 -1.58 -13.15
N TYR A 24 15.71 -2.19 -12.15
CA TYR A 24 15.21 -1.47 -10.96
C TYR A 24 16.18 -1.47 -9.77
N ARG A 25 17.34 -2.13 -9.90
CA ARG A 25 18.30 -2.30 -8.80
C ARG A 25 18.76 -0.95 -8.26
N ILE A 26 18.97 -0.93 -6.95
CA ILE A 26 19.62 0.17 -6.23
C ILE A 26 20.88 -0.37 -5.55
N PRO A 27 21.85 0.49 -5.18
CA PRO A 27 23.03 0.06 -4.46
C PRO A 27 22.68 -0.72 -3.19
N ALA A 28 23.47 -1.72 -2.83
CA ALA A 28 23.30 -2.44 -1.55
C ALA A 28 23.66 -1.56 -0.34
N ASP A 29 24.63 -0.66 -0.53
CA ASP A 29 24.99 0.37 0.44
C ASP A 29 24.52 1.73 -0.10
N PRO A 30 23.53 2.39 0.53
CA PRO A 30 23.04 3.68 0.05
C PRO A 30 24.06 4.80 0.23
N SER A 31 25.15 4.59 0.97
CA SER A 31 26.26 5.54 1.07
C SER A 31 27.21 5.49 -0.13
N ALA A 32 27.16 4.42 -0.94
CA ALA A 32 27.83 4.38 -2.23
C ALA A 32 27.03 5.24 -3.23
N SER A 33 27.58 6.41 -3.56
CA SER A 33 26.96 7.34 -4.53
C SER A 33 26.63 6.62 -5.86
N PRO A 34 25.48 6.88 -6.50
CA PRO A 34 25.09 6.25 -7.76
C PRO A 34 26.01 6.62 -8.95
N ALA A 35 26.98 7.52 -8.76
CA ALA A 35 27.91 7.95 -9.79
C ALA A 35 28.96 6.89 -10.22
N SER A 36 29.04 5.72 -9.57
CA SER A 36 30.12 4.75 -9.83
C SER A 36 29.70 3.44 -10.51
N THR A 37 28.42 3.27 -10.89
CA THR A 37 28.01 2.08 -11.66
C THR A 37 28.05 2.36 -13.15
N THR A 38 29.25 2.56 -13.70
CA THR A 38 29.46 2.57 -15.16
C THR A 38 29.14 1.18 -15.73
N LEU A 39 28.04 1.08 -16.48
CA LEU A 39 27.82 0.01 -17.44
C LEU A 39 29.00 0.00 -18.43
N ALA A 40 29.75 -1.11 -18.43
CA ALA A 40 30.78 -1.38 -19.42
C ALA A 40 30.14 -1.40 -20.82
N THR A 41 30.45 -0.39 -21.63
CA THR A 41 30.12 -0.35 -23.06
C THR A 41 31.31 -0.95 -23.83
N PRO A 42 31.10 -1.79 -24.85
CA PRO A 42 32.20 -2.31 -25.66
C PRO A 42 32.78 -1.20 -26.54
N LYS A 43 34.10 -1.11 -26.55
CA LYS A 43 34.92 -0.19 -27.34
C LYS A 43 34.74 -0.41 -28.84
N LEU A 44 34.47 0.66 -29.60
CA LEU A 44 34.91 0.80 -30.99
C LEU A 44 35.57 2.17 -31.21
N PRO A 45 36.45 2.32 -32.23
CA PRO A 45 37.61 3.18 -32.16
C PRO A 45 37.39 4.64 -32.58
N THR A 46 38.26 5.45 -31.99
CA THR A 46 38.52 6.89 -32.12
C THR A 46 38.62 7.46 -33.54
N THR A 47 38.07 8.66 -33.72
CA THR A 47 38.68 9.76 -34.51
C THR A 47 38.31 11.12 -33.89
N PRO A 48 39.19 12.14 -33.94
CA PRO A 48 39.05 13.35 -33.14
C PRO A 48 38.50 14.54 -33.95
N ALA A 49 37.59 15.31 -33.36
CA ALA A 49 37.38 16.71 -33.74
C ALA A 49 36.89 17.50 -32.52
N ALA A 50 37.69 18.48 -32.14
CA ALA A 50 37.50 19.36 -31.00
C ALA A 50 36.36 20.36 -31.24
N THR A 51 35.53 20.59 -30.22
CA THR A 51 34.91 21.89 -29.94
C THR A 51 34.59 21.94 -28.44
N THR A 52 35.41 22.68 -27.70
CA THR A 52 35.25 22.98 -26.27
C THR A 52 34.15 24.03 -26.08
N ALA A 53 32.98 23.60 -25.62
CA ALA A 53 31.96 24.48 -25.03
C ALA A 53 32.08 24.45 -23.50
N PRO A 54 31.85 25.57 -22.79
CA PRO A 54 32.13 25.66 -21.37
C PRO A 54 31.14 24.81 -20.57
N VAL A 55 31.70 23.89 -19.77
CA VAL A 55 30.96 23.17 -18.74
C VAL A 55 30.53 24.21 -17.70
N ILE A 56 29.27 24.62 -17.75
CA ILE A 56 28.62 25.30 -16.63
C ILE A 56 28.63 24.30 -15.49
N ALA A 57 29.51 24.53 -14.51
CA ALA A 57 29.57 23.75 -13.29
C ALA A 57 28.18 23.81 -12.64
N ALA A 58 27.44 22.69 -12.73
CA ALA A 58 26.19 22.52 -12.00
C ALA A 58 26.51 22.70 -10.51
N ALA A 59 25.81 23.63 -9.86
CA ALA A 59 25.88 23.81 -8.41
C ALA A 59 25.67 22.44 -7.72
N PRO A 60 26.34 22.18 -6.58
CA PRO A 60 26.17 20.93 -5.85
C PRO A 60 24.69 20.75 -5.52
N ARG A 61 24.11 19.67 -6.03
CA ARG A 61 22.72 19.27 -5.78
C ARG A 61 22.58 19.11 -4.27
N GLU A 62 21.86 20.02 -3.60
CA GLU A 62 21.54 19.82 -2.18
C GLU A 62 20.89 18.45 -2.02
N ASP A 63 21.48 17.59 -1.20
CA ASP A 63 20.94 16.27 -0.95
C ASP A 63 19.50 16.39 -0.42
N ASN A 64 18.58 15.73 -1.13
CA ASN A 64 17.18 15.62 -0.77
C ASN A 64 17.06 15.03 0.66
N PRO A 65 16.40 15.70 1.61
CA PRO A 65 16.34 15.26 3.01
C PRO A 65 15.74 13.86 3.17
N ALA A 66 14.85 13.44 2.27
CA ALA A 66 14.29 12.08 2.29
C ALA A 66 15.36 11.01 1.99
N ASP A 67 16.29 11.29 1.08
CA ASP A 67 17.35 10.34 0.70
C ASP A 67 18.43 10.29 1.78
N VAL A 68 18.73 11.43 2.42
CA VAL A 68 19.59 11.47 3.61
C VAL A 68 18.98 10.64 4.74
N LEU A 69 17.67 10.80 5.02
CA LEU A 69 16.97 10.01 6.02
C LEU A 69 17.04 8.51 5.72
N ALA A 70 16.80 8.10 4.47
CA ALA A 70 16.91 6.70 4.09
C ALA A 70 18.31 6.12 4.37
N ARG A 71 19.37 6.87 4.02
CA ARG A 71 20.77 6.51 4.26
C ARG A 71 21.08 6.35 5.75
N VAL A 72 20.79 7.36 6.56
CA VAL A 72 21.14 7.34 7.99
C VAL A 72 20.34 6.30 8.78
N ILE A 73 19.08 6.05 8.39
CA ILE A 73 18.27 4.96 8.95
C ILE A 73 18.91 3.60 8.65
N GLU A 74 19.39 3.40 7.42
CA GLU A 74 20.08 2.15 7.04
C GLU A 74 21.40 1.97 7.80
N GLN A 75 22.20 3.04 7.92
CA GLN A 75 23.43 3.01 8.74
C GLN A 75 23.12 2.63 10.20
N ALA A 76 22.05 3.20 10.77
CA ALA A 76 21.61 2.87 12.12
C ALA A 76 21.15 1.41 12.25
N ARG A 77 20.41 0.90 11.26
CA ARG A 77 19.97 -0.50 11.19
C ARG A 77 21.17 -1.46 11.13
N VAL A 78 22.16 -1.17 10.28
CA VAL A 78 23.39 -1.98 10.15
C VAL A 78 24.20 -1.99 11.44
N ALA A 79 24.38 -0.84 12.10
CA ALA A 79 25.04 -0.76 13.40
C ALA A 79 24.30 -1.62 14.44
N THR A 80 22.98 -1.45 14.54
CA THR A 80 22.13 -2.20 15.48
C THR A 80 22.18 -3.71 15.22
N ALA A 81 22.14 -4.14 13.96
CA ALA A 81 22.24 -5.55 13.58
C ALA A 81 23.61 -6.16 13.89
N ARG A 82 24.66 -5.34 14.02
CA ARG A 82 26.01 -5.73 14.45
C ARG A 82 26.22 -5.56 15.97
N GLU A 83 25.15 -5.33 16.73
CA GLU A 83 25.18 -5.09 18.17
C GLU A 83 26.09 -3.90 18.56
N ARG A 84 26.18 -2.89 17.68
CA ARG A 84 26.92 -1.65 17.91
C ARG A 84 25.96 -0.47 18.03
N GLU A 85 26.34 0.49 18.87
CA GLU A 85 25.63 1.76 18.92
C GLU A 85 25.92 2.59 17.66
N PRO A 86 24.92 3.20 17.00
CA PRO A 86 25.17 4.11 15.89
C PRO A 86 25.98 5.33 16.35
N TYR A 87 26.91 5.79 15.50
CA TYR A 87 27.71 6.98 15.79
C TYR A 87 26.84 8.23 16.02
N THR A 88 27.32 9.14 16.87
CA THR A 88 26.64 10.42 17.16
C THR A 88 26.37 11.24 15.89
N SER A 89 27.30 11.23 14.93
CA SER A 89 27.13 11.89 13.63
C SER A 89 25.93 11.37 12.82
N VAL A 90 25.57 10.08 12.95
CA VAL A 90 24.39 9.49 12.29
C VAL A 90 23.11 10.00 12.95
N LYS A 91 23.09 10.09 14.28
CA LYS A 91 21.97 10.68 15.04
C LYS A 91 21.76 12.15 14.64
N ASP A 92 22.84 12.94 14.60
CA ASP A 92 22.76 14.37 14.28
C ASP A 92 22.27 14.58 12.84
N ALA A 93 22.81 13.82 11.89
CA ALA A 93 22.36 13.84 10.50
C ALA A 93 20.88 13.43 10.35
N PHE A 94 20.41 12.45 11.14
CA PHE A 94 18.99 12.08 11.18
C PHE A 94 18.11 13.24 11.67
N ILE A 95 18.49 13.87 12.78
CA ILE A 95 17.73 14.99 13.37
C ILE A 95 17.65 16.16 12.38
N ASP A 96 18.77 16.52 11.75
CA ASP A 96 18.83 17.59 10.76
C ASP A 96 18.02 17.29 9.51
N ALA A 97 18.13 16.07 8.97
CA ALA A 97 17.37 15.66 7.80
C ALA A 97 15.86 15.58 8.09
N LEU A 98 15.46 15.12 9.29
CA LEU A 98 14.06 15.14 9.71
C LEU A 98 13.53 16.57 9.88
N ALA A 99 14.31 17.48 10.45
CA ALA A 99 13.95 18.88 10.57
C ALA A 99 13.71 19.52 9.19
N ARG A 100 14.62 19.31 8.22
CA ARG A 100 14.47 19.76 6.82
C ARG A 100 13.25 19.15 6.16
N LEU A 101 13.01 17.85 6.36
CA LEU A 101 11.84 17.15 5.83
C LEU A 101 10.52 17.76 6.34
N VAL A 102 10.45 18.07 7.64
CA VAL A 102 9.27 18.71 8.25
C VAL A 102 9.08 20.13 7.70
N GLN A 103 10.16 20.92 7.56
CA GLN A 103 10.10 22.26 6.96
C GLN A 103 9.59 22.22 5.52
N ASP A 104 10.11 21.30 4.70
CA ASP A 104 9.66 21.10 3.32
C ASP A 104 8.18 20.71 3.25
N ALA A 105 7.74 19.82 4.14
CA ALA A 105 6.34 19.41 4.21
C ALA A 105 5.41 20.56 4.65
N MET A 106 5.89 21.50 5.45
CA MET A 106 5.14 22.67 5.94
C MET A 106 5.08 23.84 4.95
N ARG A 107 5.75 23.77 3.79
CA ARG A 107 5.70 24.85 2.79
C ARG A 107 4.25 25.12 2.34
N PRO A 108 3.76 26.37 2.39
CA PRO A 108 2.36 26.69 2.06
C PRO A 108 1.93 26.28 0.65
N ALA A 109 2.86 26.35 -0.31
CA ALA A 109 2.70 25.87 -1.67
C ALA A 109 3.73 24.77 -1.95
N GLY A 110 3.28 23.65 -2.56
CA GLY A 110 4.14 22.52 -2.90
C GLY A 110 4.58 21.63 -1.73
N GLY A 111 4.17 21.94 -0.50
CA GLY A 111 4.35 21.08 0.66
C GLY A 111 3.37 19.90 0.70
N ASP A 112 3.37 19.16 1.81
CA ASP A 112 2.47 18.02 2.01
C ASP A 112 1.19 18.49 2.73
N PHE A 113 0.11 18.69 1.96
CA PHE A 113 -1.17 19.16 2.49
C PHE A 113 -1.78 18.23 3.53
N ALA A 114 -1.50 16.92 3.45
CA ALA A 114 -1.96 15.98 4.45
C ALA A 114 -1.27 16.20 5.79
N PHE A 115 0.04 16.36 5.74
CA PHE A 115 0.83 16.66 6.93
C PHE A 115 0.43 18.00 7.54
N GLN A 116 0.22 19.04 6.72
CA GLN A 116 -0.28 20.34 7.19
C GLN A 116 -1.64 20.22 7.90
N ALA A 117 -2.56 19.41 7.36
CA ALA A 117 -3.85 19.15 7.99
C ALA A 117 -3.68 18.42 9.34
N MET A 118 -2.73 17.49 9.44
CA MET A 118 -2.38 16.82 10.69
C MET A 118 -1.82 17.78 11.74
N VAL A 119 -0.92 18.68 11.35
CA VAL A 119 -0.37 19.73 12.23
C VAL A 119 -1.48 20.67 12.71
N LEU A 120 -2.38 21.08 11.81
CA LEU A 120 -3.54 21.91 12.15
C LEU A 120 -4.46 21.20 13.16
N ARG A 121 -4.77 19.92 12.95
CA ARG A 121 -5.53 19.09 13.89
C ARG A 121 -4.81 18.91 15.23
N HIS A 122 -3.48 18.81 15.21
CA HIS A 122 -2.67 18.67 16.42
C HIS A 122 -2.75 19.94 17.28
N ARG A 123 -2.57 21.12 16.68
CA ARG A 123 -2.48 22.39 17.41
C ARG A 123 -3.84 23.02 17.76
N ALA A 124 -4.89 22.80 16.97
CA ALA A 124 -6.18 23.47 17.16
C ALA A 124 -7.25 22.53 17.76
N PRO A 125 -7.71 22.77 19.01
CA PRO A 125 -8.70 21.90 19.68
C PRO A 125 -10.01 21.74 18.90
N ARG A 126 -10.53 22.83 18.31
CA ARG A 126 -11.76 22.80 17.50
C ARG A 126 -11.63 21.95 16.24
N VAL A 127 -10.47 21.99 15.57
CA VAL A 127 -10.19 21.14 14.40
C VAL A 127 -10.06 19.67 14.82
N ARG A 128 -9.46 19.40 15.99
CA ARG A 128 -9.38 18.06 16.56
C ARG A 128 -10.75 17.47 16.85
N GLU A 129 -11.62 18.27 17.46
CA GLU A 129 -13.01 17.91 17.73
C GLU A 129 -13.77 17.64 16.43
N TYR A 130 -13.68 18.56 15.46
CA TYR A 130 -14.30 18.40 14.14
C TYR A 130 -13.88 17.10 13.46
N ALA A 131 -12.57 16.83 13.38
CA ALA A 131 -12.04 15.62 12.76
C ALA A 131 -12.47 14.33 13.47
N SER A 132 -12.69 14.38 14.79
CA SER A 132 -13.19 13.23 15.57
C SER A 132 -14.66 12.94 15.27
N LEU A 133 -15.49 13.99 15.19
CA LEU A 133 -16.90 13.88 14.86
C LEU A 133 -17.10 13.48 13.39
N SER A 134 -16.32 14.05 12.47
CA SER A 134 -16.43 13.80 11.03
C SER A 134 -16.17 12.34 10.66
N ALA A 135 -15.30 11.64 11.41
CA ALA A 135 -15.02 10.22 11.21
C ALA A 135 -16.27 9.32 11.40
N HIS A 136 -17.25 9.78 12.19
CA HIS A 136 -18.48 9.04 12.50
C HIS A 136 -19.71 9.61 11.78
N ALA A 137 -19.56 10.75 11.09
CA ALA A 137 -20.68 11.51 10.53
C ALA A 137 -21.58 10.67 9.62
N GLU A 138 -21.02 9.81 8.76
CA GLU A 138 -21.85 9.03 7.83
C GLU A 138 -22.71 7.97 8.54
N ARG A 139 -22.20 7.38 9.64
CA ARG A 139 -22.99 6.48 10.48
C ARG A 139 -24.10 7.26 11.18
N ASP A 140 -23.76 8.41 11.77
CA ASP A 140 -24.73 9.27 12.46
C ASP A 140 -25.83 9.76 11.50
N ARG A 141 -25.47 10.14 10.26
CA ARG A 141 -26.43 10.52 9.21
C ARG A 141 -27.43 9.40 8.90
N ARG A 142 -26.95 8.16 8.75
CA ARG A 142 -27.83 7.01 8.51
C ARG A 142 -28.75 6.74 9.69
N GLN A 143 -28.24 6.82 10.92
CA GLN A 143 -29.03 6.65 12.13
C GLN A 143 -30.14 7.70 12.23
N VAL A 144 -29.81 8.98 12.09
CA VAL A 144 -30.79 10.09 12.15
C VAL A 144 -31.81 9.97 11.03
N ARG A 145 -31.40 9.66 9.80
CA ARG A 145 -32.34 9.43 8.70
C ARG A 145 -33.29 8.26 8.97
N SER A 146 -32.80 7.18 9.58
CA SER A 146 -33.65 6.05 10.00
C SER A 146 -34.66 6.47 11.07
N ALA A 147 -34.25 7.26 12.06
CA ALA A 147 -35.13 7.78 13.10
C ALA A 147 -36.21 8.71 12.53
N VAL A 148 -35.82 9.62 11.63
CA VAL A 148 -36.76 10.50 10.90
C VAL A 148 -37.73 9.67 10.06
N ASN A 149 -37.27 8.61 9.40
CA ASN A 149 -38.15 7.71 8.64
C ASN A 149 -39.14 6.95 9.53
N ALA A 150 -38.79 6.58 10.76
CA ALA A 150 -39.71 5.92 11.68
C ALA A 150 -40.89 6.84 12.06
N VAL A 151 -40.59 8.12 12.28
CA VAL A 151 -41.54 9.17 12.67
C VAL A 151 -42.34 9.69 11.47
N ALA A 152 -41.66 10.06 10.39
CA ALA A 152 -42.20 10.83 9.27
C ALA A 152 -42.11 10.08 7.94
N HIS A 153 -42.35 8.75 7.93
CA HIS A 153 -42.21 7.94 6.72
C HIS A 153 -43.04 8.50 5.54
N PRO A 154 -42.47 8.67 4.33
CA PRO A 154 -43.20 9.24 3.18
C PRO A 154 -44.50 8.49 2.82
N GLY A 155 -44.53 7.18 3.03
CA GLY A 155 -45.74 6.36 2.83
C GLY A 155 -46.88 6.69 3.80
N LYS A 156 -46.57 6.99 5.07
CA LYS A 156 -47.57 7.39 6.08
C LYS A 156 -48.13 8.78 5.76
N GLN A 157 -47.29 9.68 5.24
CA GLN A 157 -47.71 11.04 4.87
C GLN A 157 -48.72 11.09 3.72
N ARG A 158 -48.66 10.14 2.77
CA ARG A 158 -49.59 10.09 1.62
C ARG A 158 -51.03 9.79 2.04
N GLY A 159 -51.23 9.11 3.16
CA GLY A 159 -52.54 8.81 3.72
C GLY A 159 -53.10 9.92 4.62
N LEU A 160 -52.31 10.95 4.97
CA LEU A 160 -52.75 12.05 5.81
C LEU A 160 -53.44 13.14 4.96
N PRO A 161 -54.54 13.75 5.46
CA PRO A 161 -55.15 14.89 4.81
C PRO A 161 -54.17 16.08 4.74
N PRO A 162 -54.32 16.99 3.76
CA PRO A 162 -53.60 18.26 3.75
C PRO A 162 -53.82 19.02 5.07
N GLY A 163 -52.76 19.54 5.66
CA GLY A 163 -52.81 20.27 6.93
C GLY A 163 -51.46 20.35 7.63
N VAL A 164 -51.42 21.08 8.75
CA VAL A 164 -50.23 21.43 9.53
C VAL A 164 -49.38 20.21 9.91
N LEU A 165 -50.04 19.10 10.28
CA LEU A 165 -49.37 17.84 10.61
C LEU A 165 -48.56 17.28 9.43
N ARG A 166 -49.19 17.19 8.24
CA ARG A 166 -48.55 16.63 7.04
C ARG A 166 -47.38 17.50 6.59
N GLU A 167 -47.54 18.82 6.64
CA GLU A 167 -46.48 19.78 6.30
C GLU A 167 -45.29 19.69 7.25
N THR A 168 -45.55 19.56 8.56
CA THR A 168 -44.49 19.42 9.57
C THR A 168 -43.68 18.13 9.37
N LEU A 169 -44.34 16.99 9.12
CA LEU A 169 -43.65 15.73 8.84
C LEU A 169 -42.85 15.79 7.53
N ALA A 170 -43.37 16.48 6.51
CA ALA A 170 -42.65 16.72 5.26
C ALA A 170 -41.42 17.61 5.48
N GLN A 171 -41.52 18.64 6.33
CA GLN A 171 -40.40 19.53 6.66
C GLN A 171 -39.28 18.79 7.40
N LEU A 172 -39.60 17.88 8.33
CA LEU A 172 -38.61 17.02 8.99
C LEU A 172 -37.85 16.14 7.97
N GLN A 173 -38.56 15.54 7.02
CA GLN A 173 -37.96 14.76 5.93
C GLN A 173 -37.06 15.63 5.04
N ALA A 174 -37.51 16.82 4.67
CA ALA A 174 -36.73 17.75 3.86
C ALA A 174 -35.43 18.17 4.55
N HIS A 175 -35.47 18.51 5.86
CA HIS A 175 -34.28 18.86 6.62
C HIS A 175 -33.30 17.68 6.75
N ALA A 176 -33.79 16.45 6.97
CA ALA A 176 -32.96 15.26 7.04
C ALA A 176 -32.34 14.87 5.68
N ALA A 177 -33.06 15.08 4.58
CA ALA A 177 -32.57 14.87 3.23
C ALA A 177 -31.47 15.90 2.87
N ALA A 178 -31.72 17.18 3.18
CA ALA A 178 -30.79 18.28 2.95
C ALA A 178 -29.60 18.34 3.93
N ALA A 179 -29.53 17.42 4.91
CA ALA A 179 -28.53 17.42 5.96
C ALA A 179 -28.48 18.72 6.80
N ALA A 180 -29.63 19.39 6.95
CA ALA A 180 -29.79 20.61 7.72
C ALA A 180 -30.04 20.28 9.21
N TRP A 181 -29.05 19.70 9.89
CA TRP A 181 -29.21 19.13 11.24
C TRP A 181 -29.69 20.11 12.32
N PRO A 182 -29.20 21.36 12.38
CA PRO A 182 -29.74 22.33 13.33
C PRO A 182 -31.23 22.62 13.08
N ALA A 183 -31.61 22.83 11.83
CA ALA A 183 -33.00 23.06 11.43
C ALA A 183 -33.90 21.84 11.69
N LEU A 184 -33.38 20.62 11.53
CA LEU A 184 -34.07 19.38 11.86
C LEU A 184 -34.39 19.30 13.36
N ALA A 185 -33.40 19.57 14.22
CA ALA A 185 -33.59 19.53 15.68
C ALA A 185 -34.60 20.60 16.15
N ASP A 186 -34.53 21.80 15.58
CA ASP A 186 -35.50 22.86 15.87
C ASP A 186 -36.91 22.50 15.37
N ALA A 187 -37.02 21.91 14.18
CA ALA A 187 -38.29 21.45 13.65
C ALA A 187 -38.89 20.32 14.49
N ALA A 188 -38.08 19.38 14.99
CA ALA A 188 -38.54 18.30 15.86
C ALA A 188 -39.07 18.84 17.20
N ARG A 189 -38.36 19.80 17.82
CA ARG A 189 -38.83 20.48 19.03
C ARG A 189 -40.12 21.27 18.81
N ARG A 190 -40.23 22.00 17.71
CA ARG A 190 -41.47 22.73 17.37
C ARG A 190 -42.64 21.79 17.07
N ALA A 191 -42.38 20.65 16.44
CA ALA A 191 -43.41 19.66 16.14
C ALA A 191 -44.09 19.12 17.41
N LEU A 192 -43.35 19.00 18.51
CA LEU A 192 -43.91 18.60 19.81
C LEU A 192 -44.94 19.60 20.39
N LEU A 193 -44.97 20.84 19.90
CA LEU A 193 -45.95 21.85 20.31
C LEU A 193 -47.27 21.77 19.51
N ILE A 194 -47.34 20.93 18.48
CA ILE A 194 -48.53 20.76 17.65
C ILE A 194 -49.54 19.86 18.38
N PRO A 195 -50.78 20.31 18.62
CA PRO A 195 -51.79 19.54 19.37
C PRO A 195 -52.03 18.13 18.83
N GLU A 196 -52.08 17.98 17.50
CA GLU A 196 -52.30 16.69 16.82
C GLU A 196 -51.15 15.70 17.05
N ILE A 197 -49.93 16.20 17.22
CA ILE A 197 -48.75 15.39 17.53
C ILE A 197 -48.71 15.05 19.02
N ALA A 198 -49.03 16.00 19.89
CA ALA A 198 -49.13 15.77 21.32
C ALA A 198 -50.21 14.74 21.68
N ALA A 199 -51.27 14.66 20.88
CA ALA A 199 -52.35 13.68 21.02
C ALA A 199 -52.00 12.27 20.52
N ASP A 200 -50.86 12.07 19.85
CA ASP A 200 -50.35 10.77 19.36
C ASP A 200 -49.09 10.37 20.16
N PRO A 201 -49.23 9.55 21.24
CA PRO A 201 -48.11 9.21 22.10
C PRO A 201 -46.94 8.49 21.40
N PRO A 202 -47.17 7.54 20.46
CA PRO A 202 -46.11 6.99 19.63
C PRO A 202 -45.33 8.04 18.82
N LEU A 203 -46.03 8.99 18.19
CA LEU A 203 -45.40 10.03 17.38
C LEU A 203 -44.63 11.03 18.24
N ALA A 204 -45.22 11.50 19.34
CA ALA A 204 -44.57 12.38 20.31
C ALA A 204 -43.32 11.72 20.93
N SER A 205 -43.40 10.44 21.31
CA SER A 205 -42.26 9.68 21.82
C SER A 205 -41.15 9.54 20.79
N GLY A 206 -41.49 9.31 19.52
CA GLY A 206 -40.52 9.25 18.42
C GLY A 206 -39.79 10.59 18.19
N LEU A 207 -40.50 11.71 18.30
CA LEU A 207 -39.93 13.06 18.16
C LEU A 207 -39.06 13.47 19.35
N LEU A 208 -39.45 13.10 20.58
CA LEU A 208 -38.62 13.27 21.77
C LEU A 208 -37.31 12.47 21.62
N LYS A 209 -37.40 11.18 21.26
CA LYS A 209 -36.23 10.33 21.01
C LYS A 209 -35.31 10.89 19.92
N LEU A 210 -35.89 11.46 18.85
CA LEU A 210 -35.11 12.09 17.78
C LEU A 210 -34.41 13.36 18.27
N SER A 211 -35.08 14.17 19.10
CA SER A 211 -34.55 15.43 19.64
C SER A 211 -33.42 15.20 20.64
N ASP A 212 -33.50 14.11 21.42
CA ASP A 212 -32.51 13.70 22.41
C ASP A 212 -31.46 12.71 21.85
N ASP A 213 -31.47 12.43 20.54
CA ASP A 213 -30.53 11.49 19.93
C ASP A 213 -29.11 12.09 19.89
N ALA A 214 -28.17 11.43 20.56
CA ALA A 214 -26.77 11.84 20.59
C ALA A 214 -26.12 11.92 19.19
N ALA A 215 -26.60 11.15 18.21
CA ALA A 215 -26.16 11.27 16.82
C ALA A 215 -26.61 12.58 16.17
N LEU A 216 -27.82 13.06 16.48
CA LEU A 216 -28.29 14.37 16.01
C LEU A 216 -27.49 15.49 16.66
N GLU A 217 -27.24 15.40 17.97
CA GLU A 217 -26.41 16.38 18.70
C GLU A 217 -24.99 16.47 18.11
N ARG A 218 -24.34 15.33 17.84
CA ARG A 218 -23.02 15.29 17.19
C ARG A 218 -23.04 15.93 15.80
N LEU A 219 -24.08 15.69 15.00
CA LEU A 219 -24.22 16.29 13.67
C LEU A 219 -24.48 17.80 13.72
N GLN A 220 -25.24 18.29 14.72
CA GLN A 220 -25.39 19.73 14.97
C GLN A 220 -24.06 20.36 15.38
N ARG A 221 -23.33 19.71 16.29
CA ARG A 221 -22.00 20.17 16.72
C ARG A 221 -21.03 20.24 15.54
N LEU A 222 -21.05 19.23 14.66
CA LEU A 222 -20.25 19.21 13.45
C LEU A 222 -20.60 20.38 12.51
N ALA A 223 -21.89 20.67 12.32
CA ALA A 223 -22.32 21.81 11.51
C ALA A 223 -21.84 23.16 12.07
N GLY A 224 -21.92 23.35 13.40
CA GLY A 224 -21.41 24.58 14.04
C GLY A 224 -19.89 24.71 13.97
N LEU A 225 -19.15 23.61 14.06
CA LEU A 225 -17.69 23.62 13.91
C LEU A 225 -17.24 23.94 12.48
N ALA A 226 -18.04 23.63 11.46
CA ALA A 226 -17.71 23.90 10.05
C ALA A 226 -17.56 25.39 9.72
N GLU A 227 -18.14 26.28 10.53
CA GLU A 227 -18.01 27.74 10.38
C GLU A 227 -16.67 28.28 10.90
N ASP A 228 -15.95 27.50 11.71
CA ASP A 228 -14.66 27.89 12.28
C ASP A 228 -13.59 28.01 11.18
N ALA A 229 -12.82 29.10 11.22
CA ALA A 229 -11.80 29.38 10.21
C ALA A 229 -10.73 28.28 10.13
N GLY A 230 -10.35 27.68 11.27
CA GLY A 230 -9.40 26.57 11.31
C GLY A 230 -9.97 25.30 10.69
N VAL A 231 -11.27 25.04 10.86
CA VAL A 231 -11.95 23.90 10.24
C VAL A 231 -12.05 24.08 8.72
N ARG A 232 -12.40 25.28 8.24
CA ARG A 232 -12.40 25.57 6.79
C ARG A 232 -11.01 25.41 6.15
N GLN A 233 -9.96 25.86 6.84
CA GLN A 233 -8.59 25.64 6.39
C GLN A 233 -8.24 24.14 6.34
N TYR A 234 -8.64 23.38 7.37
CA TYR A 234 -8.45 21.94 7.42
C TYR A 234 -9.14 21.23 6.24
N GLU A 235 -10.40 21.56 5.95
CA GLU A 235 -11.13 21.00 4.80
C GLU A 235 -10.47 21.37 3.47
N ALA A 236 -10.05 22.62 3.30
CA ALA A 236 -9.36 23.07 2.09
C ALA A 236 -8.04 22.32 1.84
N LEU A 237 -7.31 21.96 2.90
CA LEU A 237 -6.11 21.12 2.80
C LEU A 237 -6.46 19.69 2.36
N TRP A 238 -7.55 19.11 2.87
CA TRP A 238 -8.01 17.79 2.48
C TRP A 238 -8.52 17.73 1.04
N ASP A 239 -9.19 18.77 0.57
CA ASP A 239 -9.69 18.85 -0.81
C ASP A 239 -8.58 18.91 -1.86
N ARG A 240 -7.38 19.36 -1.46
CA ARG A 240 -6.18 19.33 -2.30
C ARG A 240 -5.52 17.96 -2.38
N ARG A 241 -5.94 16.97 -1.58
CA ARG A 241 -5.31 15.64 -1.48
C ARG A 241 -5.75 14.66 -2.59
N GLY A 242 -6.40 15.15 -3.64
CA GLY A 242 -6.90 14.37 -4.76
C GLY A 242 -8.37 13.98 -4.63
N PRO A 243 -8.88 13.09 -5.50
CA PRO A 243 -10.30 12.77 -5.57
C PRO A 243 -10.81 12.19 -4.24
N ARG A 244 -11.90 12.74 -3.70
CA ARG A 244 -12.53 12.21 -2.49
C ARG A 244 -12.97 10.75 -2.70
N SER A 245 -12.77 9.89 -1.70
CA SER A 245 -13.26 8.50 -1.74
C SER A 245 -14.75 8.45 -2.05
N GLY A 246 -15.14 7.60 -3.00
CA GLY A 246 -16.53 7.49 -3.46
C GLY A 246 -16.95 8.52 -4.52
N SER A 247 -16.06 9.44 -4.93
CA SER A 247 -16.31 10.32 -6.07
C SER A 247 -16.28 9.54 -7.40
N ALA A 248 -16.98 10.06 -8.42
CA ALA A 248 -16.94 9.50 -9.78
C ALA A 248 -15.50 9.46 -10.34
N GLN A 249 -14.68 10.44 -9.99
CA GLN A 249 -13.27 10.51 -10.38
C GLN A 249 -12.43 9.43 -9.70
N ALA A 250 -12.65 9.15 -8.39
CA ALA A 250 -12.01 8.03 -7.70
C ALA A 250 -12.43 6.67 -8.31
N ALA A 251 -13.71 6.51 -8.67
CA ALA A 251 -14.22 5.31 -9.32
C ALA A 251 -13.62 5.11 -10.73
N ALA A 252 -13.48 6.18 -11.52
CA ALA A 252 -12.84 6.14 -12.83
C ALA A 252 -11.36 5.75 -12.73
N LEU A 253 -10.61 6.37 -11.82
CA LEU A 253 -9.21 6.05 -11.56
C LEU A 253 -9.03 4.58 -11.10
N GLY A 254 -9.95 4.09 -10.26
CA GLY A 254 -9.98 2.70 -9.83
C GLY A 254 -10.16 1.72 -11.00
N ARG A 255 -11.10 1.99 -11.92
CA ARG A 255 -11.31 1.16 -13.12
C ARG A 255 -10.08 1.13 -14.02
N THR A 256 -9.47 2.28 -14.30
CA THR A 256 -8.25 2.36 -15.13
C THR A 256 -7.09 1.60 -14.49
N THR A 257 -6.92 1.72 -13.17
CA THR A 257 -5.86 0.99 -12.44
C THR A 257 -6.08 -0.52 -12.49
N GLN A 258 -7.33 -0.98 -12.35
CA GLN A 258 -7.68 -2.39 -12.45
C GLN A 258 -7.42 -2.96 -13.86
N GLN A 259 -7.82 -2.24 -14.91
CA GLN A 259 -7.59 -2.65 -16.30
C GLN A 259 -6.11 -2.76 -16.62
N ARG A 260 -5.31 -1.79 -16.18
CA ARG A 260 -3.85 -1.84 -16.34
C ARG A 260 -3.25 -3.03 -15.59
N GLY A 261 -3.66 -3.27 -14.35
CA GLY A 261 -3.19 -4.43 -13.57
C GLY A 261 -3.44 -5.76 -14.30
N ALA A 262 -4.65 -5.96 -14.82
CA ALA A 262 -4.99 -7.16 -15.58
C ALA A 262 -4.17 -7.31 -16.88
N ALA A 263 -3.88 -6.21 -17.58
CA ALA A 263 -3.05 -6.23 -18.78
C ALA A 263 -1.60 -6.64 -18.47
N VAL A 264 -1.02 -6.13 -17.38
CA VAL A 264 0.36 -6.51 -16.97
C VAL A 264 0.41 -7.96 -16.49
N GLU A 265 -0.63 -8.45 -15.81
CA GLU A 265 -0.74 -9.86 -15.42
C GLU A 265 -0.78 -10.78 -16.66
N ALA A 266 -1.56 -10.43 -17.67
CA ALA A 266 -1.58 -11.16 -18.93
C ALA A 266 -0.20 -11.18 -19.62
N LEU A 267 0.49 -10.05 -19.69
CA LEU A 267 1.85 -9.97 -20.27
C LEU A 267 2.86 -10.81 -19.49
N ALA A 268 2.81 -10.81 -18.16
CA ALA A 268 3.66 -11.65 -17.33
C ALA A 268 3.36 -13.15 -17.54
N ALA A 269 2.08 -13.51 -17.64
CA ALA A 269 1.66 -14.88 -17.94
C ALA A 269 2.13 -15.34 -19.33
N GLU A 270 1.99 -14.52 -20.36
CA GLU A 270 2.46 -14.81 -21.72
C GLU A 270 3.98 -14.99 -21.77
N ALA A 271 4.75 -14.12 -21.09
CA ALA A 271 6.20 -14.24 -21.00
C ALA A 271 6.62 -15.56 -20.32
N LEU A 272 6.02 -15.92 -19.19
CA LEU A 272 6.30 -17.19 -18.52
C LEU A 272 5.80 -18.42 -19.30
N GLN A 273 4.73 -18.29 -20.09
CA GLN A 273 4.30 -19.37 -20.99
C GLN A 273 5.33 -19.62 -22.08
N ALA A 274 5.96 -18.57 -22.61
CA ALA A 274 7.06 -18.71 -23.54
C ALA A 274 8.27 -19.39 -22.91
N TRP A 275 8.56 -19.11 -21.64
CA TRP A 275 9.59 -19.82 -20.88
C TRP A 275 9.24 -21.28 -20.68
N ALA A 276 8.01 -21.60 -20.29
CA ALA A 276 7.55 -22.98 -20.11
C ALA A 276 7.73 -23.81 -21.39
N ARG A 277 7.41 -23.25 -22.57
CA ARG A 277 7.64 -23.92 -23.86
C ARG A 277 9.13 -24.22 -24.08
N ARG A 278 10.00 -23.23 -23.89
CA ARG A 278 11.44 -23.39 -24.09
C ARG A 278 12.07 -24.39 -23.11
N LEU A 279 11.62 -24.38 -21.85
CA LEU A 279 12.04 -25.35 -20.84
C LEU A 279 11.54 -26.76 -21.17
N GLY A 280 10.33 -26.89 -21.72
CA GLY A 280 9.79 -28.16 -22.22
C GLY A 280 10.58 -28.70 -23.41
N GLU A 281 10.93 -27.85 -24.37
CA GLU A 281 11.80 -28.19 -25.50
C GLU A 281 13.18 -28.67 -25.03
N ALA A 282 13.82 -27.93 -24.12
CA ALA A 282 15.10 -28.31 -23.53
C ALA A 282 15.04 -29.63 -22.73
N ALA A 283 13.87 -29.94 -22.14
CA ALA A 283 13.62 -31.21 -21.45
C ALA A 283 13.21 -32.36 -22.39
N GLY A 284 12.99 -32.09 -23.68
CA GLY A 284 12.47 -33.07 -24.64
C GLY A 284 10.99 -33.44 -24.44
N ASP A 285 10.26 -32.66 -23.64
CA ASP A 285 8.86 -32.90 -23.28
C ASP A 285 8.10 -31.56 -23.18
N PRO A 286 7.29 -31.20 -24.21
CA PRO A 286 6.52 -29.96 -24.22
C PRO A 286 5.53 -29.82 -23.06
N ALA A 287 5.15 -30.92 -22.40
CA ALA A 287 4.24 -30.94 -21.25
C ALA A 287 4.98 -30.94 -19.90
N ALA A 288 6.32 -30.90 -19.89
CA ALA A 288 7.11 -30.91 -18.66
C ALA A 288 6.92 -29.65 -17.80
N TYR A 289 6.51 -28.53 -18.42
CA TYR A 289 6.29 -27.25 -17.73
C TYR A 289 4.94 -26.66 -18.12
N ARG A 290 4.32 -25.95 -17.18
CA ARG A 290 3.08 -25.19 -17.42
C ARG A 290 3.05 -23.92 -16.60
N VAL A 291 2.22 -22.98 -17.04
CA VAL A 291 1.92 -21.76 -16.28
C VAL A 291 0.50 -21.81 -15.77
N VAL A 292 0.30 -21.37 -14.53
CA VAL A 292 -1.02 -21.13 -13.95
C VAL A 292 -1.14 -19.71 -13.42
N THR A 293 -2.36 -19.17 -13.40
CA THR A 293 -2.63 -17.79 -12.97
C THR A 293 -3.66 -17.76 -11.84
N SER A 294 -3.57 -16.75 -10.97
CA SER A 294 -4.45 -16.55 -9.81
C SER A 294 -4.52 -17.80 -8.92
N MET A 295 -3.36 -18.40 -8.62
CA MET A 295 -3.25 -19.64 -7.85
C MET A 295 -3.47 -19.40 -6.35
N ARG A 296 -4.41 -20.12 -5.73
CA ARG A 296 -4.87 -19.90 -4.35
C ARG A 296 -4.41 -21.01 -3.41
N VAL A 297 -3.83 -20.59 -2.27
CA VAL A 297 -3.40 -21.49 -1.19
C VAL A 297 -4.60 -22.16 -0.54
N PRO A 298 -4.65 -23.51 -0.43
CA PRO A 298 -5.79 -24.21 0.11
C PRO A 298 -5.94 -24.02 1.62
N ALA A 299 -7.18 -24.16 2.12
CA ALA A 299 -7.51 -24.03 3.55
C ALA A 299 -6.70 -24.97 4.46
N ALA A 300 -6.34 -26.15 3.96
CA ALA A 300 -5.49 -27.12 4.67
C ALA A 300 -4.11 -26.56 5.08
N ILE A 301 -3.61 -25.56 4.35
CA ILE A 301 -2.38 -24.83 4.69
C ILE A 301 -2.73 -23.46 5.29
N ALA A 302 -3.78 -22.80 4.79
CA ALA A 302 -4.15 -21.44 5.16
C ALA A 302 -4.75 -21.26 6.57
N GLY A 303 -4.94 -22.32 7.35
CA GLY A 303 -5.51 -22.26 8.70
C GLY A 303 -4.76 -21.34 9.69
N LYS A 304 -3.50 -20.97 9.39
CA LYS A 304 -2.67 -20.02 10.16
C LYS A 304 -2.31 -18.73 9.38
N ALA A 305 -3.01 -18.42 8.29
CA ALA A 305 -2.60 -17.41 7.31
C ALA A 305 -2.82 -15.94 7.71
N GLU A 306 -2.82 -15.58 9.00
CA GLU A 306 -3.07 -14.20 9.41
C GLU A 306 -2.13 -13.23 8.69
N ARG A 307 -2.72 -12.39 7.81
CA ARG A 307 -2.03 -11.38 6.99
C ARG A 307 -0.98 -11.95 6.03
N ALA A 308 -0.95 -13.26 5.79
CA ALA A 308 -0.14 -13.89 4.75
C ALA A 308 -0.77 -13.65 3.37
N LYS A 309 0.04 -13.78 2.33
CA LYS A 309 -0.44 -13.80 0.96
C LYS A 309 -0.86 -15.22 0.59
N THR A 310 -2.10 -15.38 0.15
CA THR A 310 -2.76 -16.67 -0.10
C THR A 310 -3.20 -16.82 -1.57
N GLU A 311 -2.81 -15.88 -2.42
CA GLU A 311 -3.09 -15.88 -3.86
C GLU A 311 -1.87 -15.34 -4.58
N TRP A 312 -1.51 -15.99 -5.69
CA TRP A 312 -0.35 -15.68 -6.52
C TRP A 312 -0.76 -15.45 -7.96
N ASP A 313 -0.22 -14.39 -8.56
CA ASP A 313 -0.71 -13.89 -9.84
C ASP A 313 -0.34 -14.83 -10.98
N VAL A 314 0.93 -15.22 -11.10
CA VAL A 314 1.42 -16.15 -12.14
C VAL A 314 2.44 -17.13 -11.55
N VAL A 315 2.31 -18.42 -11.84
CA VAL A 315 3.22 -19.46 -11.32
C VAL A 315 3.65 -20.41 -12.42
N LEU A 316 4.97 -20.60 -12.55
CA LEU A 316 5.59 -21.61 -13.40
C LEU A 316 5.74 -22.91 -12.61
N LEU A 317 5.18 -23.97 -13.16
CA LEU A 317 5.18 -25.31 -12.60
C LEU A 317 5.98 -26.27 -13.48
N ARG A 318 6.66 -27.23 -12.84
CA ARG A 318 7.30 -28.38 -13.48
C ARG A 318 6.58 -29.65 -13.08
N ARG A 319 6.37 -30.56 -14.03
CA ARG A 319 5.77 -31.86 -13.77
C ARG A 319 6.73 -32.70 -12.94
N ALA A 320 6.26 -33.22 -11.82
CA ALA A 320 7.04 -34.12 -10.99
C ALA A 320 7.21 -35.47 -11.72
N ALA A 321 8.37 -36.10 -11.54
CA ALA A 321 8.58 -37.44 -12.06
C ALA A 321 7.61 -38.42 -11.39
N ILE A 322 6.86 -39.18 -12.19
CA ILE A 322 6.01 -40.24 -11.68
C ILE A 322 6.92 -41.45 -11.38
N PRO A 323 6.96 -41.98 -10.15
CA PRO A 323 7.68 -43.21 -9.86
C PRO A 323 7.18 -44.33 -10.77
N ARG A 324 8.09 -45.07 -11.43
CA ARG A 324 7.77 -46.12 -12.41
C ARG A 324 6.80 -47.21 -11.90
N GLU A 325 6.66 -47.34 -10.59
CA GLU A 325 5.81 -48.34 -9.92
C GLU A 325 4.37 -47.86 -9.70
N ALA A 326 4.06 -46.57 -9.91
CA ALA A 326 2.75 -45.99 -9.65
C ALA A 326 1.96 -45.74 -10.95
N HIS A 327 1.37 -46.81 -11.51
CA HIS A 327 0.60 -46.75 -12.76
C HIS A 327 -0.67 -45.87 -12.68
N ASP A 328 -1.18 -45.57 -11.48
CA ASP A 328 -2.38 -44.74 -11.24
C ASP A 328 -2.08 -43.41 -10.50
N ALA A 329 -0.81 -42.98 -10.44
CA ALA A 329 -0.47 -41.73 -9.78
C ALA A 329 -1.06 -40.53 -10.53
N LYS A 330 -1.85 -39.71 -9.82
CA LYS A 330 -2.32 -38.42 -10.33
C LYS A 330 -1.12 -37.53 -10.65
N GLU A 331 -1.23 -36.78 -11.74
CA GLU A 331 -0.20 -35.81 -12.14
C GLU A 331 0.01 -34.78 -11.02
N THR A 332 1.26 -34.64 -10.57
CA THR A 332 1.66 -33.70 -9.52
C THR A 332 2.73 -32.76 -10.04
N TRP A 333 2.79 -31.58 -9.44
CA TRP A 333 3.58 -30.46 -9.93
C TRP A 333 4.43 -29.85 -8.82
N ASP A 334 5.58 -29.31 -9.22
CA ASP A 334 6.47 -28.52 -8.40
C ASP A 334 6.42 -27.05 -8.79
N VAL A 335 6.50 -26.17 -7.80
CA VAL A 335 6.66 -24.73 -8.00
C VAL A 335 8.11 -24.42 -8.34
N CYS A 336 8.33 -23.89 -9.55
CA CYS A 336 9.65 -23.42 -9.98
C CYS A 336 9.84 -21.94 -9.71
N LEU A 337 8.82 -21.13 -10.06
CA LEU A 337 8.88 -19.67 -10.02
C LEU A 337 7.48 -19.09 -9.76
N VAL A 338 7.41 -18.09 -8.89
CA VAL A 338 6.21 -17.28 -8.61
C VAL A 338 6.47 -15.87 -9.13
N ALA A 339 5.57 -15.33 -9.93
CA ALA A 339 5.62 -13.96 -10.41
C ALA A 339 4.41 -13.18 -9.89
N GLU A 340 4.71 -12.04 -9.27
CA GLU A 340 3.75 -11.13 -8.65
C GLU A 340 3.67 -9.83 -9.43
N VAL A 341 2.50 -9.49 -9.93
CA VAL A 341 2.31 -8.31 -10.76
C VAL A 341 2.00 -7.11 -9.88
N LYS A 342 2.77 -6.04 -10.06
CA LYS A 342 2.61 -4.80 -9.28
C LYS A 342 2.63 -3.59 -10.20
N SER A 343 1.79 -2.62 -9.89
CA SER A 343 1.71 -1.36 -10.62
C SER A 343 2.93 -0.45 -10.42
N SER A 344 3.73 -0.69 -9.38
CA SER A 344 4.95 0.07 -9.07
C SER A 344 5.84 -0.65 -8.05
N VAL A 345 7.07 -0.14 -7.89
CA VAL A 345 8.01 -0.59 -6.85
C VAL A 345 7.44 -0.36 -5.44
N ASP A 346 6.73 0.75 -5.22
CA ASP A 346 6.10 1.06 -3.93
C ASP A 346 5.00 0.05 -3.57
N ALA A 347 4.21 -0.36 -4.58
CA ALA A 347 3.19 -1.40 -4.41
C ALA A 347 3.83 -2.75 -4.05
N ALA A 348 4.92 -3.13 -4.73
CA ALA A 348 5.70 -4.33 -4.41
C ALA A 348 6.29 -4.28 -2.99
N THR A 349 6.81 -3.11 -2.59
CA THR A 349 7.39 -2.88 -1.25
C THR A 349 6.36 -3.06 -0.13
N THR A 350 5.13 -2.62 -0.37
CA THR A 350 4.02 -2.79 0.58
C THR A 350 3.53 -4.24 0.64
N ASP A 351 3.60 -4.98 -0.47
CA ASP A 351 3.16 -6.38 -0.55
C ASP A 351 4.19 -7.36 0.03
N TYR A 352 5.48 -7.05 -0.03
CA TYR A 352 6.57 -7.95 0.35
C TYR A 352 6.43 -8.61 1.74
N PRO A 353 6.04 -7.90 2.82
CA PRO A 353 5.83 -8.55 4.12
C PRO A 353 4.72 -9.62 4.09
N ARG A 354 3.69 -9.46 3.26
CA ARG A 354 2.62 -10.46 3.09
C ARG A 354 3.12 -11.65 2.30
N LEU A 355 3.89 -11.40 1.23
CA LEU A 355 4.53 -12.44 0.44
C LEU A 355 5.48 -13.30 1.30
N SER A 356 6.40 -12.68 2.04
CA SER A 356 7.34 -13.39 2.92
C SER A 356 6.60 -14.26 3.95
N ARG A 357 5.52 -13.75 4.56
CA ARG A 357 4.66 -14.56 5.45
C ARG A 357 3.99 -15.72 4.72
N GLY A 358 3.52 -15.51 3.49
CA GLY A 358 2.94 -16.57 2.65
C GLY A 358 3.95 -17.66 2.33
N LEU A 359 5.18 -17.31 1.95
CA LEU A 359 6.24 -18.29 1.68
C LEU A 359 6.64 -19.05 2.95
N ARG A 360 6.74 -18.38 4.11
CA ARG A 360 6.98 -19.05 5.40
C ARG A 360 5.86 -20.02 5.76
N LEU A 361 4.60 -19.66 5.50
CA LEU A 361 3.46 -20.55 5.73
C LEU A 361 3.56 -21.83 4.89
N LEU A 362 4.00 -21.73 3.64
CA LEU A 362 4.16 -22.89 2.76
C LEU A 362 5.30 -23.82 3.19
N LYS A 363 6.30 -23.30 3.91
CA LYS A 363 7.33 -24.14 4.53
C LYS A 363 6.80 -25.11 5.57
N GLU A 364 5.61 -24.86 6.12
CA GLU A 364 4.94 -25.76 7.07
C GLU A 364 4.18 -26.91 6.38
N ALA A 365 4.17 -26.98 5.03
CA ALA A 365 3.53 -28.07 4.31
C ALA A 365 4.17 -29.42 4.64
N ASP A 366 3.35 -30.48 4.71
CA ASP A 366 3.83 -31.85 4.85
C ASP A 366 4.49 -32.29 3.55
N ALA A 367 5.78 -32.61 3.60
CA ALA A 367 6.58 -33.01 2.45
C ALA A 367 6.00 -34.22 1.70
N GLY A 368 5.33 -35.13 2.41
CA GLY A 368 4.71 -36.34 1.83
C GLY A 368 3.31 -36.11 1.24
N ALA A 369 2.71 -34.95 1.47
CA ALA A 369 1.35 -34.65 1.03
C ALA A 369 1.30 -34.01 -0.37
N CYS A 370 0.15 -34.13 -1.02
CA CYS A 370 -0.19 -33.37 -2.23
C CYS A 370 -1.39 -32.48 -1.95
N TYR A 371 -1.28 -31.21 -2.35
CA TYR A 371 -2.27 -30.18 -2.04
C TYR A 371 -2.95 -29.69 -3.31
N ALA A 372 -4.28 -29.58 -3.28
CA ALA A 372 -5.07 -29.07 -4.39
C ALA A 372 -5.15 -27.53 -4.35
N PHE A 373 -4.55 -26.87 -5.32
CA PHE A 373 -4.60 -25.42 -5.49
C PHE A 373 -5.58 -25.05 -6.60
N ALA A 374 -6.47 -24.10 -6.33
CA ALA A 374 -7.38 -23.55 -7.33
C ALA A 374 -6.68 -22.44 -8.13
N CYS A 375 -6.84 -22.43 -9.45
CA CYS A 375 -6.33 -21.40 -10.36
C CYS A 375 -7.29 -21.21 -11.55
N ASN A 376 -7.02 -20.25 -12.44
CA ASN A 376 -7.88 -20.02 -13.61
C ASN A 376 -7.85 -21.19 -14.61
N GLN A 377 -6.80 -22.02 -14.58
CA GLN A 377 -6.65 -23.23 -15.40
C GLN A 377 -7.21 -24.49 -14.70
N GLY A 378 -8.04 -24.32 -13.68
CA GLY A 378 -8.64 -25.42 -12.90
C GLY A 378 -7.87 -25.72 -11.62
N THR A 379 -7.88 -26.98 -11.19
CA THR A 379 -7.18 -27.40 -9.97
C THR A 379 -5.86 -28.08 -10.31
N VAL A 380 -4.78 -27.70 -9.62
CA VAL A 380 -3.47 -28.36 -9.73
C VAL A 380 -3.08 -29.01 -8.41
N ALA A 381 -2.48 -30.20 -8.48
CA ALA A 381 -1.94 -30.90 -7.31
C ALA A 381 -0.44 -30.56 -7.15
N LEU A 382 -0.08 -29.86 -6.07
CA LEU A 382 1.30 -29.50 -5.77
C LEU A 382 1.90 -30.41 -4.70
N ARG A 383 3.14 -30.84 -4.89
CA ARG A 383 3.88 -31.64 -3.90
C ARG A 383 4.24 -30.75 -2.69
N GLY A 384 3.94 -31.22 -1.49
CA GLY A 384 4.32 -30.52 -0.26
C GLY A 384 5.82 -30.34 -0.12
N ALA A 385 6.63 -31.29 -0.59
CA ALA A 385 8.09 -31.16 -0.65
C ALA A 385 8.55 -29.94 -1.47
N SER A 386 7.88 -29.65 -2.60
CA SER A 386 8.18 -28.46 -3.40
C SER A 386 7.79 -27.17 -2.70
N LEU A 387 6.63 -27.15 -2.02
CA LEU A 387 6.20 -26.00 -1.21
C LEU A 387 7.19 -25.72 -0.08
N GLN A 388 7.69 -26.77 0.58
CA GLN A 388 8.68 -26.66 1.65
C GLN A 388 10.04 -26.14 1.17
N ALA A 389 10.43 -26.50 -0.06
CA ALA A 389 11.69 -26.08 -0.67
C ALA A 389 11.72 -24.61 -1.11
N LEU A 390 10.57 -23.91 -1.17
CA LEU A 390 10.53 -22.51 -1.57
C LEU A 390 11.32 -21.63 -0.59
N PRO A 391 12.25 -20.77 -1.06
CA PRO A 391 12.93 -19.83 -0.19
C PRO A 391 11.92 -18.80 0.32
N ALA A 392 12.02 -18.48 1.61
CA ALA A 392 11.12 -17.52 2.24
C ALA A 392 11.75 -16.13 2.40
N GLU A 393 13.09 -16.06 2.45
CA GLU A 393 13.91 -14.87 2.70
C GLU A 393 15.31 -15.07 2.08
N GLY A 394 16.07 -13.98 1.91
CA GLY A 394 17.47 -14.00 1.48
C GLY A 394 17.70 -14.11 -0.04
N ASP A 395 18.96 -14.34 -0.42
CA ASP A 395 19.44 -14.27 -1.82
C ASP A 395 18.81 -15.33 -2.73
N GLY A 396 18.42 -16.49 -2.16
CA GLY A 396 17.74 -17.55 -2.92
C GLY A 396 16.35 -17.16 -3.44
N LEU A 397 15.77 -16.06 -2.93
CA LEU A 397 14.43 -15.61 -3.27
C LEU A 397 14.32 -15.14 -4.72
N ALA A 398 15.36 -14.49 -5.27
CA ALA A 398 15.37 -14.01 -6.66
C ALA A 398 15.29 -15.13 -7.70
N GLY A 399 15.63 -16.36 -7.31
CA GLY A 399 15.47 -17.54 -8.14
C GLY A 399 14.09 -18.20 -8.08
N ALA A 400 13.25 -17.84 -7.10
CA ALA A 400 11.91 -18.43 -6.90
C ALA A 400 10.77 -17.44 -7.04
N VAL A 401 11.06 -16.15 -6.92
CA VAL A 401 10.06 -15.08 -6.87
C VAL A 401 10.53 -13.92 -7.73
N LEU A 402 9.62 -13.40 -8.56
CA LEU A 402 9.78 -12.15 -9.27
C LEU A 402 8.62 -11.20 -8.95
N TYR A 403 8.91 -9.91 -8.85
CA TYR A 403 7.90 -8.86 -9.00
C TYR A 403 7.94 -8.36 -10.44
N CYS A 404 6.81 -8.41 -11.14
CA CYS A 404 6.68 -7.96 -12.51
C CYS A 404 5.98 -6.62 -12.59
N CYS A 405 6.50 -5.72 -13.42
CA CYS A 405 5.91 -4.39 -13.64
C CYS A 405 6.11 -3.94 -15.09
N ASP A 406 5.26 -3.05 -15.56
CA ASP A 406 5.34 -2.38 -16.87
C ASP A 406 5.79 -0.91 -16.76
N ALA A 407 6.07 -0.42 -15.55
CA ALA A 407 6.50 0.94 -15.34
C ALA A 407 7.98 1.10 -15.72
N PRO A 408 8.38 2.21 -16.36
CA PRO A 408 9.80 2.46 -16.63
C PRO A 408 10.61 2.52 -15.33
N ALA A 409 11.90 2.21 -15.42
CA ALA A 409 12.80 2.37 -14.28
C ALA A 409 12.97 3.86 -13.93
N ASP A 410 12.99 4.18 -12.64
CA ASP A 410 13.17 5.54 -12.16
C ASP A 410 14.61 6.00 -12.39
N GLU A 411 14.82 7.18 -12.99
CA GLU A 411 16.16 7.80 -13.08
C GLU A 411 16.71 8.17 -11.69
N ALA A 412 15.82 8.50 -10.76
CA ALA A 412 16.15 8.85 -9.38
C ALA A 412 15.20 8.10 -8.42
N PRO A 413 15.54 6.87 -8.01
CA PRO A 413 14.66 6.05 -7.20
C PRO A 413 14.45 6.69 -5.83
N ARG A 414 13.18 6.82 -5.42
CA ARG A 414 12.84 7.30 -4.07
C ARG A 414 13.31 6.28 -3.03
N LEU A 415 14.23 6.68 -2.15
CA LEU A 415 14.83 5.77 -1.17
C LEU A 415 14.06 5.69 0.15
N LEU A 416 13.27 6.72 0.48
CA LEU A 416 12.36 6.73 1.62
C LEU A 416 10.93 6.58 1.13
N ASN A 417 10.30 5.43 1.37
CA ASN A 417 8.94 5.19 0.92
C ASN A 417 7.92 6.13 1.61
N ALA A 418 6.76 6.31 0.98
CA ALA A 418 5.74 7.26 1.44
C ALA A 418 5.17 6.91 2.84
N ALA A 419 5.06 5.62 3.17
CA ALA A 419 4.55 5.18 4.46
C ALA A 419 5.53 5.50 5.60
N SER A 420 6.83 5.20 5.42
CA SER A 420 7.90 5.53 6.36
C SER A 420 8.05 7.04 6.52
N ARG A 421 8.00 7.80 5.41
CA ARG A 421 7.97 9.28 5.45
C ARG A 421 6.79 9.78 6.28
N MET A 422 5.58 9.29 6.01
CA MET A 422 4.39 9.71 6.73
C MET A 422 4.45 9.31 8.21
N GLN A 423 5.00 8.14 8.55
CA GLN A 423 5.18 7.73 9.95
C GLN A 423 6.16 8.64 10.70
N LEU A 424 7.28 9.02 10.09
CA LEU A 424 8.24 9.98 10.64
C LEU A 424 7.60 11.36 10.85
N LEU A 425 6.87 11.86 9.85
CA LEU A 425 6.17 13.14 9.93
C LEU A 425 5.05 13.11 10.98
N SER A 426 4.32 12.00 11.09
CA SER A 426 3.19 11.86 12.01
C SER A 426 3.59 11.60 13.47
N ALA A 427 4.89 11.46 13.76
CA ALA A 427 5.36 11.29 15.13
C ALA A 427 4.94 12.49 15.99
N PRO A 428 4.53 12.28 17.26
CA PRO A 428 4.11 13.38 18.14
C PRO A 428 5.14 14.51 18.23
N GLU A 429 6.42 14.17 18.30
CA GLU A 429 7.52 15.12 18.34
C GLU A 429 7.70 15.91 17.03
N SER A 430 7.53 15.25 15.88
CA SER A 430 7.54 15.90 14.57
C SER A 430 6.36 16.87 14.41
N LEU A 431 5.17 16.49 14.90
CA LEU A 431 3.98 17.35 14.91
C LEU A 431 4.16 18.57 15.83
N ALA A 432 4.76 18.37 17.01
CA ALA A 432 5.06 19.46 17.94
C ALA A 432 6.09 20.45 17.35
N TYR A 433 7.16 19.94 16.74
CA TYR A 433 8.15 20.76 16.03
C TYR A 433 7.50 21.53 14.87
N ALA A 434 6.65 20.88 14.07
CA ALA A 434 5.93 21.52 12.98
C ALA A 434 4.91 22.58 13.45
N ALA A 435 4.25 22.36 14.59
CA ALA A 435 3.33 23.32 15.17
C ALA A 435 4.07 24.62 15.57
N ARG A 436 5.26 24.50 16.15
CA ARG A 436 6.14 25.64 16.46
C ARG A 436 6.54 26.42 15.21
N LEU A 437 6.90 25.72 14.13
CA LEU A 437 7.19 26.35 12.83
C LEU A 437 5.99 27.11 12.27
N ALA A 438 4.78 26.53 12.36
CA ALA A 438 3.56 27.18 11.88
C ALA A 438 3.21 28.48 12.64
N GLU A 439 3.67 28.60 13.88
CA GLU A 439 3.51 29.78 14.74
C GLU A 439 4.62 30.83 14.50
N ASN A 440 5.53 30.60 13.56
CA ASN A 440 6.75 31.39 13.36
C ASN A 440 7.61 31.51 14.65
N ALA A 441 7.49 30.54 15.56
CA ALA A 441 8.25 30.50 16.78
C ALA A 441 9.59 29.80 16.56
N PRO A 442 10.64 30.10 17.35
CA PRO A 442 11.87 29.32 17.34
C PRO A 442 11.56 27.85 17.61
N ALA A 443 11.95 26.99 16.66
CA ALA A 443 11.79 25.54 16.75
C ALA A 443 13.18 24.91 16.95
N ASP A 444 13.42 24.41 18.15
CA ASP A 444 14.65 23.70 18.48
C ASP A 444 14.64 22.30 17.87
N ARG A 445 15.67 21.95 17.09
CA ARG A 445 15.78 20.63 16.46
C ARG A 445 15.97 19.50 17.48
N SER A 446 16.47 19.82 18.68
CA SER A 446 16.65 18.84 19.76
C SER A 446 15.33 18.15 20.15
N THR A 447 14.18 18.80 19.89
CA THR A 447 12.85 18.21 20.17
C THR A 447 12.56 16.97 19.31
N LEU A 448 13.31 16.74 18.22
CA LEU A 448 13.18 15.58 17.35
C LEU A 448 13.99 14.37 17.82
N GLU A 449 14.90 14.52 18.78
CA GLU A 449 15.69 13.42 19.34
C GLU A 449 14.86 12.22 19.83
N PRO A 450 13.69 12.38 20.48
CA PRO A 450 12.89 11.23 20.89
C PRO A 450 12.42 10.36 19.71
N VAL A 451 12.29 10.93 18.50
CA VAL A 451 11.96 10.14 17.29
C VAL A 451 13.09 9.17 16.97
N TRP A 452 14.34 9.63 17.04
CA TRP A 452 15.52 8.78 16.87
C TRP A 452 15.56 7.65 17.91
N ARG A 453 15.36 7.98 19.19
CA ARG A 453 15.34 6.96 20.25
C ARG A 453 14.25 5.91 20.02
N LYS A 454 13.05 6.33 19.61
CA LYS A 454 11.94 5.42 19.30
C LYS A 454 12.25 4.56 18.07
N LEU A 455 12.89 5.12 17.04
CA LEU A 455 13.28 4.38 15.83
C LEU A 455 14.13 3.16 16.15
N LEU A 456 15.08 3.30 17.09
CA LEU A 456 16.01 2.22 17.46
C LEU A 456 15.42 1.22 18.47
N SER A 457 14.59 1.69 19.40
CA SER A 457 14.16 0.88 20.55
C SER A 457 12.76 0.28 20.44
N SER A 458 11.87 0.88 19.64
CA SER A 458 10.44 0.57 19.68
C SER A 458 10.00 -0.35 18.54
N PRO A 459 9.33 -1.48 18.82
CA PRO A 459 8.88 -2.43 17.79
C PRO A 459 7.99 -1.81 16.70
N GLN A 460 7.20 -0.78 17.03
CA GLN A 460 6.33 -0.09 16.07
C GLN A 460 7.08 0.66 14.97
N TRP A 461 8.37 0.97 15.19
CA TRP A 461 9.25 1.65 14.22
C TRP A 461 10.08 0.68 13.39
N ARG A 462 10.00 -0.63 13.67
CA ARG A 462 10.73 -1.64 12.91
C ARG A 462 10.49 -1.56 11.39
N PRO A 463 9.28 -1.30 10.87
CA PRO A 463 9.08 -1.10 9.43
C PRO A 463 9.85 0.09 8.85
N VAL A 464 9.99 1.19 9.61
CA VAL A 464 10.78 2.36 9.20
C VAL A 464 12.27 2.03 9.24
N LEU A 465 12.73 1.36 10.30
CA LEU A 465 14.12 0.93 10.44
C LEU A 465 14.55 -0.05 9.34
N GLN A 466 13.64 -0.92 8.89
CA GLN A 466 13.88 -1.93 7.84
C GLN A 466 13.55 -1.42 6.42
N GLN A 467 13.19 -0.14 6.27
CA GLN A 467 12.58 0.36 5.04
C GLN A 467 13.52 0.23 3.83
N TYR A 468 14.81 0.52 4.02
CA TYR A 468 15.80 0.46 2.94
C TYR A 468 16.14 -0.98 2.57
N ALA A 469 16.42 -1.83 3.55
CA ALA A 469 16.65 -3.26 3.33
C ALA A 469 15.47 -3.93 2.61
N THR A 470 14.24 -3.58 2.98
CA THR A 470 13.02 -4.08 2.31
C THR A 470 12.95 -3.59 0.86
N LEU A 471 13.20 -2.30 0.64
CA LEU A 471 13.19 -1.70 -0.70
C LEU A 471 14.25 -2.33 -1.61
N HIS A 472 15.47 -2.52 -1.09
CA HIS A 472 16.57 -3.17 -1.79
C HIS A 472 16.17 -4.59 -2.21
N GLN A 473 15.67 -5.40 -1.26
CA GLN A 473 15.23 -6.76 -1.54
C GLN A 473 14.15 -6.78 -2.63
N VAL A 474 13.15 -5.91 -2.55
CA VAL A 474 12.07 -5.85 -3.55
C VAL A 474 12.60 -5.47 -4.92
N ARG A 475 13.52 -4.51 -4.99
CA ARG A 475 14.15 -4.09 -6.25
C ARG A 475 15.03 -5.17 -6.87
N GLU A 476 15.66 -6.02 -6.07
CA GLU A 476 16.36 -7.23 -6.56
C GLU A 476 15.39 -8.23 -7.22
N LEU A 477 14.20 -8.40 -6.65
CA LEU A 477 13.17 -9.28 -7.20
C LEU A 477 12.45 -8.68 -8.42
N MET A 478 12.59 -7.37 -8.65
CA MET A 478 11.76 -6.65 -9.61
C MET A 478 12.31 -6.73 -11.03
N VAL A 479 11.43 -7.05 -11.98
CA VAL A 479 11.73 -7.20 -13.40
C VAL A 479 10.66 -6.50 -14.24
N HIS A 480 11.08 -5.95 -15.38
CA HIS A 480 10.14 -5.38 -16.32
C HIS A 480 9.55 -6.50 -17.17
N VAL A 481 8.25 -6.49 -17.43
CA VAL A 481 7.57 -7.56 -18.19
C VAL A 481 8.17 -7.77 -19.58
N ALA A 482 8.59 -6.70 -20.26
CA ALA A 482 9.28 -6.79 -21.54
C ALA A 482 10.66 -7.48 -21.46
N ASP A 483 11.38 -7.32 -20.34
CA ASP A 483 12.68 -7.98 -20.16
C ASP A 483 12.49 -9.49 -19.94
N LEU A 484 11.45 -9.85 -19.18
CA LEU A 484 11.03 -11.25 -19.02
C LEU A 484 10.68 -11.90 -20.36
N ALA A 485 9.92 -11.20 -21.21
CA ALA A 485 9.56 -11.66 -22.55
C ALA A 485 10.78 -11.79 -23.48
N SER A 486 11.74 -10.86 -23.41
CA SER A 486 12.93 -10.86 -24.26
C SER A 486 13.81 -12.10 -24.06
N CYS A 487 13.94 -12.57 -22.81
CA CYS A 487 14.68 -13.79 -22.48
C CYS A 487 14.03 -15.06 -23.06
N ALA A 488 12.74 -15.01 -23.43
CA ALA A 488 12.08 -16.14 -24.09
C ALA A 488 12.46 -16.25 -25.58
N GLY A 489 12.73 -15.12 -26.24
CA GLY A 489 12.98 -15.03 -27.68
C GLY A 489 14.43 -15.15 -28.12
N THR A 490 15.40 -15.01 -27.20
CA THR A 490 16.82 -15.23 -27.50
C THR A 490 17.15 -16.72 -27.50
N GLY A 491 17.01 -17.37 -28.65
CA GLY A 491 17.68 -18.63 -28.95
C GLY A 491 19.14 -18.37 -29.32
N HIS A 492 20.06 -19.17 -28.79
CA HIS A 492 21.35 -19.40 -29.43
C HIS A 492 21.25 -20.68 -30.24
#